data_AF-A0A7C6Y2Y6-F1
#
_entry.id   AF-A0A7C6Y2Y6-F1
#
_cell.length_a   1.000
_cell.length_b   1.000
_cell.length_c   1.000
_cell.angle_alpha   90.00
_cell.angle_beta   90.00
_cell.angle_gamma   90.00
#
_symmetry.space_group_name_H-M   'P 1'
#
loop_
_entity.id
_entity.type
_entity.pdbx_description
1 polymer ?
#
loop_
_entity_poly.entity_id
_entity_poly.type
_entity_poly.pdbx_seq_one_letter_code
_entity_poly.pdbx_strand_id
1 'polypeptide(L)'
;MTGKIGGIQHFSVGDGPGIRTTVFFQGCSLHCPWCHNPEYLSGEGVEMTVYEVLAVVLEDRLFYEESGGGVTLSGGEPLEQFEFCLALAKACHNARISVIIDSAGQAPAESYIKLLPYVDGFYIDLKGAEGEKAYQITGASPQKATALMKTLAEHGANVTARVPLVPHYTDTKESMIEMGQLLTKAGVRYVSLLPFHNLASGKYKNLHIPYAYEQAPSMTKSVAQTLADALTEAFPRCFSVEVGG
;
A
#
# COMPACT_ATOMS: atom_id res chain seq x y z
N MET A 1 -16.04 0.59 -19.30
CA MET A 1 -15.37 -0.58 -18.70
C MET A 1 -15.73 -0.66 -17.22
N THR A 2 -15.76 -1.86 -16.67
CA THR A 2 -16.10 -2.15 -15.27
C THR A 2 -14.90 -2.76 -14.55
N GLY A 3 -14.92 -2.68 -13.23
CA GLY A 3 -14.00 -3.31 -12.31
C GLY A 3 -14.74 -3.72 -11.04
N LYS A 4 -14.16 -4.64 -10.28
CA LYS A 4 -14.74 -5.18 -9.05
C LYS A 4 -14.18 -4.42 -7.85
N ILE A 5 -15.07 -3.77 -7.11
CA ILE A 5 -14.76 -2.96 -5.94
C ILE A 5 -15.29 -3.67 -4.68
N GLY A 6 -14.44 -3.73 -3.65
CA GLY A 6 -14.76 -4.30 -2.34
C GLY A 6 -15.30 -3.25 -1.36
N GLY A 7 -14.99 -1.99 -1.59
CA GLY A 7 -15.54 -0.85 -0.85
C GLY A 7 -14.94 0.46 -1.30
N ILE A 8 -15.60 1.56 -0.94
CA ILE A 8 -15.07 2.92 -1.07
C ILE A 8 -15.18 3.55 0.31
N GLN A 9 -14.05 4.00 0.85
CA GLN A 9 -14.00 4.63 2.16
C GLN A 9 -13.71 6.12 2.00
N HIS A 10 -14.66 6.93 2.43
CA HIS A 10 -14.52 8.38 2.50
C HIS A 10 -13.69 8.78 3.72
N PHE A 11 -13.05 9.94 3.65
CA PHE A 11 -12.37 10.58 4.79
C PHE A 11 -11.19 9.80 5.40
N SER A 12 -10.49 9.00 4.60
CA SER A 12 -9.25 8.34 5.01
C SER A 12 -8.15 9.36 5.30
N VAL A 13 -7.55 9.25 6.49
CA VAL A 13 -6.39 10.06 6.92
C VAL A 13 -5.09 9.26 6.97
N GLY A 14 -5.17 7.93 6.79
CA GLY A 14 -4.04 7.01 6.88
C GLY A 14 -3.57 6.44 5.53
N ASP A 15 -4.19 6.89 4.44
CA ASP A 15 -3.98 6.36 3.09
C ASP A 15 -3.24 7.37 2.19
N GLY A 16 -2.61 8.36 2.83
CA GLY A 16 -1.73 9.35 2.22
C GLY A 16 -2.01 10.79 2.67
N PRO A 17 -1.36 11.79 2.06
CA PRO A 17 -1.47 13.18 2.49
C PRO A 17 -2.89 13.71 2.30
N GLY A 18 -3.29 14.58 3.25
CA GLY A 18 -4.61 15.20 3.28
C GLY A 18 -5.72 14.20 3.62
N ILE A 19 -6.96 14.62 3.37
CA ILE A 19 -8.13 13.75 3.44
C ILE A 19 -8.26 13.04 2.10
N ARG A 20 -8.33 11.71 2.13
CA ARG A 20 -8.43 10.90 0.92
C ARG A 20 -9.67 10.04 0.90
N THR A 21 -10.10 9.68 -0.30
CA THR A 21 -11.09 8.62 -0.50
C THR A 21 -10.39 7.41 -1.06
N THR A 22 -10.47 6.30 -0.33
CA THR A 22 -9.77 5.07 -0.67
C THR A 22 -10.72 4.14 -1.39
N VAL A 23 -10.36 3.79 -2.62
CA VAL A 23 -11.10 2.82 -3.44
C VAL A 23 -10.42 1.47 -3.27
N PHE A 24 -11.12 0.53 -2.65
CA PHE A 24 -10.61 -0.81 -2.39
C PHE A 24 -11.00 -1.76 -3.53
N PHE A 25 -10.02 -2.15 -4.33
CA PHE A 25 -10.16 -3.11 -5.41
C PHE A 25 -10.28 -4.53 -4.85
N GLN A 26 -11.04 -5.36 -5.54
CA GLN A 26 -11.11 -6.80 -5.29
C GLN A 26 -10.00 -7.56 -6.01
N GLY A 27 -9.59 -8.68 -5.42
CA GLY A 27 -8.56 -9.59 -5.92
C GLY A 27 -7.17 -9.23 -5.41
N CYS A 28 -6.46 -10.22 -4.89
CA CYS A 28 -5.04 -10.14 -4.60
C CYS A 28 -4.46 -11.56 -4.67
N SER A 29 -3.39 -11.75 -5.45
CA SER A 29 -2.71 -13.05 -5.56
C SER A 29 -1.80 -13.36 -4.37
N LEU A 30 -1.67 -12.43 -3.42
CA LEU A 30 -0.87 -12.60 -2.21
C LEU A 30 -1.64 -13.30 -1.10
N HIS A 31 -0.89 -13.90 -0.16
CA HIS A 31 -1.42 -14.66 0.96
C HIS A 31 -0.82 -14.23 2.30
N CYS A 32 -0.61 -12.91 2.45
CA CYS A 32 -0.08 -12.31 3.68
C CYS A 32 -0.89 -12.79 4.91
N PRO A 33 -0.26 -13.48 5.90
CA PRO A 33 -1.02 -14.03 7.03
C PRO A 33 -1.58 -12.96 7.98
N TRP A 34 -1.14 -11.71 7.83
CA TRP A 34 -1.63 -10.51 8.53
C TRP A 34 -2.51 -9.59 7.66
N CYS A 35 -3.04 -10.07 6.52
CA CYS A 35 -3.82 -9.24 5.60
C CYS A 35 -4.92 -8.46 6.34
N HIS A 36 -4.94 -7.14 6.21
CA HIS A 36 -5.93 -6.32 6.91
C HIS A 36 -7.32 -6.41 6.27
N ASN A 37 -7.39 -6.87 5.03
CA ASN A 37 -8.61 -6.97 4.23
C ASN A 37 -8.76 -8.37 3.58
N PRO A 38 -8.90 -9.45 4.37
CA PRO A 38 -9.07 -10.81 3.83
C PRO A 38 -10.28 -10.94 2.89
N GLU A 39 -11.30 -10.09 3.06
CA GLU A 39 -12.48 -10.01 2.20
C GLU A 39 -12.18 -9.57 0.76
N TYR A 40 -11.00 -9.00 0.50
CA TYR A 40 -10.60 -8.55 -0.83
C TYR A 40 -9.76 -9.57 -1.60
N LEU A 41 -9.48 -10.75 -1.03
CA LEU A 41 -8.64 -11.76 -1.66
C LEU A 41 -9.37 -12.56 -2.75
N SER A 42 -10.67 -12.83 -2.56
CA SER A 42 -11.44 -13.74 -3.43
C SER A 42 -11.69 -13.20 -4.84
N GLY A 43 -11.59 -11.89 -5.05
CA GLY A 43 -11.98 -11.27 -6.31
C GLY A 43 -13.50 -11.13 -6.49
N GLU A 44 -14.27 -11.36 -5.43
CA GLU A 44 -15.73 -11.21 -5.42
C GLU A 44 -16.11 -9.85 -4.85
N GLY A 45 -16.74 -8.99 -5.64
CA GLY A 45 -17.29 -7.73 -5.14
C GLY A 45 -18.22 -7.09 -6.14
N VAL A 46 -18.51 -5.82 -5.92
CA VAL A 46 -19.48 -5.07 -6.70
C VAL A 46 -18.82 -4.63 -8.01
N GLU A 47 -19.40 -5.03 -9.13
CA GLU A 47 -18.98 -4.49 -10.43
C GLU A 47 -19.44 -3.03 -10.53
N MET A 48 -18.48 -2.13 -10.70
CA MET A 48 -18.71 -0.71 -10.89
C MET A 48 -17.99 -0.25 -12.16
N THR A 49 -18.61 0.64 -12.90
CA THR A 49 -17.98 1.37 -13.99
C THR A 49 -17.02 2.44 -13.44
N VAL A 50 -16.08 2.88 -14.29
CA VAL A 50 -15.20 4.01 -13.94
C VAL A 50 -16.00 5.26 -13.55
N TYR A 51 -17.13 5.52 -14.22
CA TYR A 51 -17.96 6.69 -13.94
C TYR A 51 -18.71 6.57 -12.61
N GLU A 52 -19.16 5.38 -12.23
CA GLU A 52 -19.80 5.17 -10.92
C GLU A 52 -18.80 5.38 -9.78
N VAL A 53 -17.58 4.85 -9.90
CA VAL A 53 -16.54 5.08 -8.89
C VAL A 53 -16.13 6.55 -8.85
N LEU A 54 -15.94 7.19 -10.02
CA LEU A 54 -15.60 8.61 -10.10
C LEU A 54 -16.68 9.50 -9.48
N ALA A 55 -17.97 9.16 -9.67
CA ALA A 55 -19.07 9.91 -9.08
C ALA A 55 -18.98 9.94 -7.55
N VAL A 56 -18.74 8.77 -6.92
CA VAL A 56 -18.54 8.67 -5.45
C VAL A 56 -17.31 9.45 -5.02
N VAL A 57 -16.19 9.30 -5.72
CA VAL A 57 -14.94 10.03 -5.46
C VAL A 57 -15.14 11.55 -5.48
N LEU A 58 -15.98 12.06 -6.38
CA LEU A 58 -16.23 13.49 -6.54
C LEU A 58 -17.07 14.09 -5.41
N GLU A 59 -17.77 13.28 -4.62
CA GLU A 59 -18.55 13.75 -3.48
C GLU A 59 -17.66 14.45 -2.44
N ASP A 60 -16.41 14.01 -2.28
CA ASP A 60 -15.49 14.56 -1.28
C ASP A 60 -14.56 15.66 -1.83
N ARG A 61 -14.81 16.17 -3.04
CA ARG A 61 -13.93 17.12 -3.74
C ARG A 61 -13.49 18.31 -2.88
N LEU A 62 -14.43 18.90 -2.14
CA LEU A 62 -14.14 20.04 -1.26
C LEU A 62 -13.11 19.69 -0.18
N PHE A 63 -13.15 18.47 0.36
CA PHE A 63 -12.19 18.03 1.36
C PHE A 63 -10.79 17.86 0.77
N TYR A 64 -10.69 17.38 -0.47
CA TYR A 64 -9.41 17.29 -1.17
C TYR A 64 -8.82 18.69 -1.39
N GLU A 65 -9.64 19.65 -1.83
CA GLU A 65 -9.23 21.03 -2.10
C GLU A 65 -8.73 21.75 -0.83
N GLU A 66 -9.37 21.53 0.32
CA GLU A 66 -8.97 22.13 1.60
C GLU A 66 -7.75 21.45 2.24
N SER A 67 -7.62 20.13 2.10
CA SER A 67 -6.58 19.34 2.79
C SER A 67 -5.35 19.04 1.95
N GLY A 68 -5.38 19.30 0.64
CA GLY A 68 -4.36 18.82 -0.31
C GLY A 68 -4.42 17.31 -0.55
N GLY A 69 -5.58 16.69 -0.30
CA GLY A 69 -5.80 15.25 -0.41
C GLY A 69 -6.20 14.77 -1.80
N GLY A 70 -6.96 13.67 -1.87
CA GLY A 70 -7.34 13.08 -3.16
C GLY A 70 -7.83 11.64 -3.04
N VAL A 71 -7.45 10.79 -3.98
CA VAL A 71 -7.86 9.38 -4.02
C VAL A 71 -6.67 8.45 -3.86
N THR A 72 -6.87 7.38 -3.09
CA THR A 72 -5.92 6.27 -3.04
C THR A 72 -6.58 5.02 -3.63
N LEU A 73 -5.96 4.44 -4.66
CA LEU A 73 -6.39 3.16 -5.23
C LEU A 73 -5.63 2.06 -4.49
N SER A 74 -6.35 1.26 -3.69
CA SER A 74 -5.81 0.23 -2.78
C SER A 74 -6.73 -1.00 -2.78
N GLY A 75 -6.80 -1.77 -1.70
CA GLY A 75 -7.74 -2.88 -1.50
C GLY A 75 -7.04 -4.21 -1.34
N GLY A 76 -7.32 -5.12 -2.27
CA GLY A 76 -6.45 -6.25 -2.57
C GLY A 76 -5.21 -5.75 -3.31
N GLU A 77 -5.19 -5.90 -4.63
CA GLU A 77 -4.11 -5.38 -5.49
C GLU A 77 -4.72 -4.68 -6.71
N PRO A 78 -4.67 -3.33 -6.79
CA PRO A 78 -5.25 -2.58 -7.91
C PRO A 78 -4.72 -3.03 -9.28
N LEU A 79 -3.47 -3.51 -9.33
CA LEU A 79 -2.83 -3.95 -10.57
C LEU A 79 -3.30 -5.32 -11.06
N GLU A 80 -4.02 -6.12 -10.26
CA GLU A 80 -4.74 -7.32 -10.74
C GLU A 80 -5.91 -6.93 -11.68
N GLN A 81 -6.38 -5.70 -11.58
CA GLN A 81 -7.38 -5.10 -12.47
C GLN A 81 -6.80 -3.93 -13.26
N PHE A 82 -5.58 -4.10 -13.79
CA PHE A 82 -4.77 -3.02 -14.38
C PHE A 82 -5.53 -2.10 -15.33
N GLU A 83 -6.28 -2.64 -16.30
CA GLU A 83 -6.98 -1.81 -17.29
C GLU A 83 -8.03 -0.91 -16.64
N PHE A 84 -8.74 -1.41 -15.62
CA PHE A 84 -9.71 -0.62 -14.86
C PHE A 84 -9.01 0.40 -13.97
N CYS A 85 -7.94 0.00 -13.26
CA CYS A 85 -7.12 0.89 -12.44
C CYS A 85 -6.56 2.07 -13.26
N LEU A 86 -6.00 1.79 -14.45
CA LEU A 86 -5.49 2.81 -15.36
C LEU A 86 -6.58 3.77 -15.83
N ALA A 87 -7.76 3.25 -16.17
CA ALA A 87 -8.87 4.09 -16.62
C ALA A 87 -9.43 4.97 -15.49
N LEU A 88 -9.51 4.44 -14.27
CA LEU A 88 -9.93 5.21 -13.10
C LEU A 88 -8.90 6.29 -12.74
N ALA A 89 -7.60 5.97 -12.72
CA ALA A 89 -6.54 6.95 -12.51
C ALA A 89 -6.61 8.10 -13.53
N LYS A 90 -6.78 7.77 -14.82
CA LYS A 90 -7.02 8.75 -15.90
C LYS A 90 -8.23 9.64 -15.63
N ALA A 91 -9.34 9.04 -15.18
CA ALA A 91 -10.58 9.77 -14.94
C ALA A 91 -10.43 10.75 -13.76
N CYS A 92 -9.84 10.30 -12.65
CA CYS A 92 -9.52 11.14 -11.50
C CYS A 92 -8.56 12.28 -11.86
N HIS A 93 -7.49 11.96 -12.61
CA HIS A 93 -6.52 12.96 -13.08
C HIS A 93 -7.19 14.04 -13.96
N ASN A 94 -8.02 13.63 -14.92
CA ASN A 94 -8.77 14.56 -15.77
C ASN A 94 -9.75 15.44 -14.97
N ALA A 95 -10.26 14.93 -13.85
CA ALA A 95 -11.08 15.68 -12.90
C ALA A 95 -10.27 16.59 -11.96
N ARG A 96 -8.92 16.61 -12.11
CA ARG A 96 -7.95 17.33 -11.28
C ARG A 96 -7.94 16.85 -9.82
N ILE A 97 -8.09 15.55 -9.61
CA ILE A 97 -8.00 14.91 -8.30
C ILE A 97 -6.65 14.23 -8.19
N SER A 98 -5.95 14.43 -7.07
CA SER A 98 -4.68 13.74 -6.83
C SER A 98 -4.89 12.24 -6.69
N VAL A 99 -4.02 11.43 -7.28
CA VAL A 99 -4.11 9.96 -7.26
C VAL A 99 -2.83 9.35 -6.68
N ILE A 100 -3.00 8.46 -5.69
CA ILE A 100 -1.94 7.57 -5.20
C ILE A 100 -2.34 6.13 -5.53
N ILE A 101 -1.37 5.34 -5.97
CA ILE A 101 -1.53 3.89 -6.13
C ILE A 101 -0.85 3.21 -4.94
N ASP A 102 -1.60 2.41 -4.19
CA ASP A 102 -1.13 1.61 -3.06
C ASP A 102 -1.11 0.13 -3.48
N SER A 103 0.09 -0.45 -3.53
CA SER A 103 0.33 -1.73 -4.18
C SER A 103 1.44 -2.52 -3.48
N ALA A 104 1.37 -3.86 -3.60
CA ALA A 104 2.43 -4.73 -3.14
C ALA A 104 3.63 -4.81 -4.11
N GLY A 105 3.57 -4.13 -5.27
CA GLY A 105 4.72 -3.97 -6.17
C GLY A 105 5.11 -5.23 -6.93
N GLN A 106 4.16 -6.15 -7.17
CA GLN A 106 4.44 -7.46 -7.78
C GLN A 106 4.12 -7.55 -9.27
N ALA A 107 3.30 -6.62 -9.80
CA ALA A 107 3.02 -6.51 -11.23
C ALA A 107 4.24 -6.01 -12.04
N PRO A 108 4.27 -6.21 -13.38
CA PRO A 108 5.36 -5.73 -14.23
C PRO A 108 5.54 -4.21 -14.16
N ALA A 109 6.79 -3.73 -14.22
CA ALA A 109 7.11 -2.31 -14.11
C ALA A 109 6.46 -1.46 -15.21
N GLU A 110 6.26 -2.05 -16.40
CA GLU A 110 5.59 -1.41 -17.54
C GLU A 110 4.17 -0.96 -17.20
N SER A 111 3.46 -1.69 -16.33
CA SER A 111 2.12 -1.31 -15.86
C SER A 111 2.17 -0.04 -15.03
N TYR A 112 3.14 0.10 -14.13
CA TYR A 112 3.30 1.31 -13.31
C TYR A 112 3.80 2.49 -14.14
N ILE A 113 4.69 2.26 -15.11
CA ILE A 113 5.16 3.31 -16.02
C ILE A 113 4.00 3.92 -16.81
N LYS A 114 3.03 3.09 -17.24
CA LYS A 114 1.80 3.58 -17.91
C LYS A 114 0.90 4.43 -16.99
N LEU A 115 1.01 4.27 -15.67
CA LEU A 115 0.25 5.06 -14.69
C LEU A 115 0.88 6.42 -14.41
N LEU A 116 2.21 6.58 -14.61
CA LEU A 116 2.96 7.80 -14.27
C LEU A 116 2.31 9.12 -14.71
N PRO A 117 1.74 9.25 -15.93
CA PRO A 117 1.13 10.51 -16.35
C PRO A 117 -0.14 10.90 -15.59
N TYR A 118 -0.71 10.00 -14.79
CA TYR A 118 -2.04 10.13 -14.20
C TYR A 118 -2.05 10.03 -12.68
N VAL A 119 -0.87 9.89 -12.05
CA VAL A 119 -0.75 9.70 -10.60
C VAL A 119 0.31 10.62 -10.02
N ASP A 120 0.14 10.98 -8.75
CA ASP A 120 1.07 11.86 -8.01
C ASP A 120 2.06 11.07 -7.18
N GLY A 121 1.81 9.79 -6.93
CA GLY A 121 2.72 8.95 -6.19
C GLY A 121 2.33 7.48 -6.13
N PHE A 122 3.29 6.70 -5.66
CA PHE A 122 3.15 5.26 -5.43
C PHE A 122 3.52 4.93 -4.00
N TYR A 123 2.67 4.15 -3.37
CA TYR A 123 2.93 3.42 -2.15
C TYR A 123 3.23 1.98 -2.53
N ILE A 124 4.46 1.55 -2.28
CA ILE A 124 4.93 0.22 -2.65
C ILE A 124 5.35 -0.53 -1.38
N ASP A 125 4.72 -1.67 -1.11
CA ASP A 125 5.03 -2.45 0.08
C ASP A 125 6.34 -3.26 -0.06
N LEU A 126 7.18 -3.19 0.96
CA LEU A 126 8.26 -4.14 1.23
C LEU A 126 7.89 -5.02 2.43
N LYS A 127 7.39 -6.22 2.13
CA LYS A 127 6.82 -7.15 3.13
C LYS A 127 7.83 -8.14 3.72
N GLY A 128 9.13 -7.96 3.51
CA GLY A 128 10.18 -8.85 3.97
C GLY A 128 11.52 -8.52 3.33
N ALA A 129 12.63 -8.97 3.91
CA ALA A 129 13.96 -8.80 3.32
C ALA A 129 14.50 -10.10 2.69
N GLU A 130 14.30 -11.24 3.36
CA GLU A 130 14.77 -12.54 2.88
C GLU A 130 13.87 -13.05 1.74
N GLY A 131 14.39 -13.10 0.51
CA GLY A 131 13.61 -13.31 -0.72
C GLY A 131 12.71 -14.55 -0.71
N GLU A 132 13.30 -15.73 -0.49
CA GLU A 132 12.55 -17.00 -0.52
C GLU A 132 11.56 -17.09 0.62
N LYS A 133 12.00 -16.80 1.85
CA LYS A 133 11.13 -16.85 3.04
C LYS A 133 9.97 -15.87 2.93
N ALA A 134 10.21 -14.63 2.50
CA ALA A 134 9.17 -13.64 2.33
C ALA A 134 8.14 -14.08 1.27
N TYR A 135 8.61 -14.64 0.15
CA TYR A 135 7.72 -15.14 -0.90
C TYR A 135 6.87 -16.32 -0.40
N GLN A 136 7.46 -17.29 0.31
CA GLN A 136 6.70 -18.42 0.87
C GLN A 136 5.64 -17.96 1.88
N ILE A 137 5.95 -16.97 2.72
CA ILE A 137 5.01 -16.46 3.73
C ILE A 137 3.91 -15.62 3.10
N THR A 138 4.23 -14.76 2.14
CA THR A 138 3.33 -13.68 1.71
C THR A 138 2.86 -13.76 0.26
N GLY A 139 3.58 -14.50 -0.58
CA GLY A 139 3.47 -14.44 -2.04
C GLY A 139 4.21 -13.26 -2.67
N ALA A 140 4.76 -12.33 -1.89
CA ALA A 140 5.43 -11.13 -2.38
C ALA A 140 6.95 -11.33 -2.43
N SER A 141 7.56 -10.99 -3.56
CA SER A 141 9.02 -10.97 -3.71
C SER A 141 9.59 -9.59 -3.32
N PRO A 142 10.49 -9.53 -2.32
CA PRO A 142 11.24 -8.32 -1.99
C PRO A 142 12.05 -7.78 -3.17
N GLN A 143 12.61 -8.67 -4.00
CA GLN A 143 13.42 -8.31 -5.16
C GLN A 143 12.57 -7.64 -6.25
N LYS A 144 11.34 -8.12 -6.48
CA LYS A 144 10.41 -7.46 -7.42
C LYS A 144 10.01 -6.07 -6.95
N ALA A 145 9.58 -5.96 -5.68
CA ALA A 145 9.16 -4.68 -5.11
C ALA A 145 10.30 -3.63 -5.15
N THR A 146 11.51 -4.02 -4.75
CA THR A 146 12.66 -3.11 -4.72
C THR A 146 13.19 -2.74 -6.11
N ALA A 147 13.15 -3.67 -7.08
CA ALA A 147 13.45 -3.37 -8.47
C ALA A 147 12.44 -2.40 -9.09
N LEU A 148 11.15 -2.56 -8.76
CA LEU A 148 10.10 -1.63 -9.17
C LEU A 148 10.31 -0.24 -8.56
N MET A 149 10.53 -0.16 -7.23
CA MET A 149 10.82 1.11 -6.54
C MET A 149 11.96 1.86 -7.21
N LYS A 150 13.06 1.14 -7.53
CA LYS A 150 14.20 1.70 -8.25
C LYS A 150 13.80 2.24 -9.63
N THR A 151 13.08 1.43 -10.40
CA THR A 151 12.62 1.83 -11.74
C THR A 151 11.75 3.09 -11.67
N LEU A 152 10.82 3.16 -10.73
CA LEU A 152 9.96 4.32 -10.53
C LEU A 152 10.74 5.56 -10.08
N ALA A 153 11.69 5.40 -9.15
CA ALA A 153 12.56 6.49 -8.72
C ALA A 153 13.42 7.04 -9.87
N GLU A 154 13.98 6.17 -10.72
CA GLU A 154 14.74 6.56 -11.92
C GLU A 154 13.88 7.30 -12.96
N HIS A 155 12.57 7.04 -13.00
CA HIS A 155 11.60 7.79 -13.81
C HIS A 155 11.10 9.09 -13.13
N GLY A 156 11.64 9.44 -11.96
CA GLY A 156 11.27 10.65 -11.23
C GLY A 156 9.94 10.56 -10.49
N ALA A 157 9.38 9.36 -10.31
CA ALA A 157 8.14 9.17 -9.57
C ALA A 157 8.32 9.48 -8.07
N ASN A 158 7.25 9.96 -7.44
CA ASN A 158 7.20 10.03 -5.99
C ASN A 158 6.86 8.64 -5.42
N VAL A 159 7.84 7.99 -4.80
CA VAL A 159 7.69 6.64 -4.24
C VAL A 159 7.90 6.69 -2.73
N THR A 160 6.91 6.21 -1.99
CA THR A 160 7.05 5.88 -0.56
C THR A 160 7.08 4.37 -0.43
N ALA A 161 8.18 3.84 0.09
CA ALA A 161 8.25 2.45 0.47
C ALA A 161 7.48 2.25 1.78
N ARG A 162 6.55 1.31 1.81
CA ARG A 162 5.76 0.98 3.00
C ARG A 162 6.24 -0.33 3.60
N VAL A 163 6.49 -0.36 4.89
CA VAL A 163 7.01 -1.54 5.60
C VAL A 163 6.04 -1.89 6.72
N PRO A 164 5.22 -2.93 6.56
CA PRO A 164 4.44 -3.48 7.66
C PRO A 164 5.37 -4.01 8.76
N LEU A 165 5.17 -3.54 10.00
CA LEU A 165 5.87 -4.01 11.19
C LEU A 165 5.08 -5.14 11.84
N VAL A 166 5.32 -6.36 11.39
CA VAL A 166 4.54 -7.56 11.73
C VAL A 166 5.20 -8.29 12.91
N PRO A 167 4.43 -8.67 13.95
CA PRO A 167 4.95 -9.37 15.11
C PRO A 167 5.77 -10.61 14.76
N HIS A 168 6.97 -10.72 15.33
CA HIS A 168 7.92 -11.81 15.15
C HIS A 168 8.42 -12.04 13.71
N TYR A 169 8.30 -11.04 12.85
CA TYR A 169 8.68 -11.16 11.45
C TYR A 169 9.42 -9.93 10.93
N THR A 170 8.81 -8.75 11.03
CA THR A 170 9.41 -7.47 10.55
C THR A 170 9.40 -6.41 11.65
N ASP A 171 9.28 -6.82 12.92
CA ASP A 171 9.22 -5.96 14.09
C ASP A 171 10.54 -5.96 14.90
N THR A 172 11.66 -6.33 14.28
CA THR A 172 12.97 -6.38 14.95
C THR A 172 13.97 -5.39 14.34
N LYS A 173 14.98 -4.99 15.12
CA LYS A 173 16.05 -4.10 14.62
C LYS A 173 16.83 -4.75 13.48
N GLU A 174 17.06 -6.05 13.55
CA GLU A 174 17.75 -6.82 12.51
C GLU A 174 16.97 -6.74 11.19
N SER A 175 15.64 -6.92 11.24
CA SER A 175 14.79 -6.80 10.05
C SER A 175 14.81 -5.39 9.46
N MET A 176 14.86 -4.34 10.30
CA MET A 176 15.01 -2.96 9.84
C MET A 176 16.34 -2.74 9.12
N ILE A 177 17.44 -3.32 9.62
CA ILE A 177 18.74 -3.23 8.95
C ILE A 177 18.70 -3.91 7.58
N GLU A 178 18.18 -5.13 7.50
CA GLU A 178 18.09 -5.87 6.24
C GLU A 178 17.20 -5.17 5.21
N MET A 179 16.03 -4.68 5.63
CA MET A 179 15.13 -3.91 4.78
C MET A 179 15.75 -2.58 4.35
N GLY A 180 16.41 -1.86 5.27
CA GLY A 180 17.08 -0.60 4.97
C GLY A 180 18.18 -0.74 3.92
N GLN A 181 18.91 -1.86 3.90
CA GLN A 181 19.88 -2.16 2.83
C GLN A 181 19.21 -2.30 1.46
N LEU A 182 18.05 -2.96 1.40
CA LEU A 182 17.28 -3.12 0.17
C LEU A 182 16.71 -1.77 -0.30
N LEU A 183 16.13 -1.00 0.60
CA LEU A 183 15.55 0.32 0.32
C LEU A 183 16.60 1.32 -0.15
N THR A 184 17.78 1.32 0.47
CA THR A 184 18.92 2.15 0.04
C THR A 184 19.35 1.80 -1.38
N LYS A 185 19.45 0.51 -1.72
CA LYS A 185 19.77 0.06 -3.08
C LYS A 185 18.67 0.38 -4.09
N ALA A 186 17.41 0.42 -3.63
CA ALA A 186 16.27 0.82 -4.44
C ALA A 186 16.20 2.33 -4.68
N GLY A 187 16.97 3.15 -3.94
CA GLY A 187 17.03 4.60 -4.15
C GLY A 187 15.75 5.34 -3.74
N VAL A 188 14.93 4.76 -2.86
CA VAL A 188 13.74 5.44 -2.34
C VAL A 188 14.13 6.58 -1.40
N ARG A 189 13.30 7.63 -1.37
CA ARG A 189 13.52 8.81 -0.51
C ARG A 189 12.65 8.83 0.73
N TYR A 190 11.53 8.09 0.71
CA TYR A 190 10.54 8.08 1.78
C TYR A 190 10.23 6.63 2.17
N VAL A 191 10.21 6.37 3.47
CA VAL A 191 9.86 5.09 4.07
C VAL A 191 8.81 5.33 5.15
N SER A 192 7.68 4.64 5.04
CA SER A 192 6.63 4.62 6.04
C SER A 192 6.62 3.24 6.72
N LEU A 193 6.85 3.22 8.03
CA LEU A 193 6.69 2.03 8.85
C LEU A 193 5.24 1.95 9.32
N LEU A 194 4.57 0.83 9.04
CA LEU A 194 3.16 0.61 9.36
C LEU A 194 3.06 -0.29 10.60
N PRO A 195 2.75 0.25 11.79
CA PRO A 195 2.61 -0.55 12.99
C PRO A 195 1.49 -1.59 12.82
N PHE A 196 1.73 -2.82 13.26
CA PHE A 196 0.68 -3.83 13.23
C PHE A 196 -0.52 -3.43 14.10
N HIS A 197 -1.71 -3.64 13.56
CA HIS A 197 -2.99 -3.49 14.26
C HIS A 197 -3.84 -4.75 14.12
N ASN A 198 -4.39 -5.24 15.22
CA ASN A 198 -5.23 -6.44 15.23
C ASN A 198 -6.72 -6.15 14.89
N LEU A 199 -6.98 -5.12 14.10
CA LEU A 199 -8.34 -4.74 13.70
C LEU A 199 -8.96 -5.74 12.70
N ALA A 200 -8.14 -6.54 12.01
CA ALA A 200 -8.61 -7.55 11.07
C ALA A 200 -9.27 -8.76 11.74
N SER A 201 -9.05 -9.02 13.04
CA SER A 201 -9.56 -10.22 13.73
C SER A 201 -11.08 -10.41 13.53
N GLY A 202 -11.85 -9.33 13.59
CA GLY A 202 -13.31 -9.37 13.33
C GLY A 202 -13.66 -9.78 11.90
N LYS A 203 -12.87 -9.33 10.91
CA LYS A 203 -13.08 -9.65 9.48
C LYS A 203 -12.83 -11.13 9.22
N TYR A 204 -11.73 -11.67 9.74
CA TYR A 204 -11.43 -13.11 9.64
C TYR A 204 -12.51 -13.97 10.30
N LYS A 205 -13.01 -13.57 11.47
CA LYS A 205 -14.15 -14.24 12.13
C LYS A 205 -15.40 -14.25 11.25
N ASN A 206 -15.77 -13.12 10.67
CA ASN A 206 -16.95 -13.02 9.80
C ASN A 206 -16.82 -13.89 8.53
N LEU A 207 -15.60 -14.06 8.02
CA LEU A 207 -15.30 -14.90 6.85
C LEU A 207 -15.09 -16.37 7.20
N HIS A 208 -15.08 -16.75 8.49
CA HIS A 208 -14.77 -18.10 8.96
C HIS A 208 -13.37 -18.59 8.51
N ILE A 209 -12.40 -17.67 8.43
CA ILE A 209 -11.01 -17.96 8.06
C ILE A 209 -10.14 -17.91 9.33
N PRO A 210 -9.29 -18.92 9.60
CA PRO A 210 -8.34 -18.86 10.70
C PRO A 210 -7.36 -17.68 10.54
N TYR A 211 -7.19 -16.88 11.59
CA TYR A 211 -6.28 -15.74 11.56
C TYR A 211 -5.00 -16.01 12.35
N ALA A 212 -3.86 -16.02 11.66
CA ALA A 212 -2.56 -16.34 12.25
C ALA A 212 -2.17 -15.40 13.41
N TYR A 213 -2.68 -14.16 13.39
CA TYR A 213 -2.37 -13.11 14.35
C TYR A 213 -3.56 -12.77 15.27
N GLU A 214 -4.54 -13.66 15.42
CA GLU A 214 -5.73 -13.38 16.24
C GLU A 214 -5.40 -12.91 17.66
N GLN A 215 -4.35 -13.47 18.26
CA GLN A 215 -3.91 -13.16 19.61
C GLN A 215 -2.75 -12.16 19.67
N ALA A 216 -2.27 -11.67 18.52
CA ALA A 216 -1.17 -10.73 18.50
C ALA A 216 -1.64 -9.33 18.96
N PRO A 217 -0.92 -8.66 19.87
CA PRO A 217 -1.28 -7.33 20.32
C PRO A 217 -1.01 -6.30 19.21
N SER A 218 -1.85 -5.26 19.15
CA SER A 218 -1.55 -4.08 18.33
C SER A 218 -0.26 -3.42 18.82
N MET A 219 0.62 -3.08 17.89
CA MET A 219 1.87 -2.39 18.19
C MET A 219 1.58 -0.95 18.61
N THR A 220 2.23 -0.49 19.69
CA THR A 220 2.12 0.92 20.10
C THR A 220 2.98 1.80 19.20
N LYS A 221 2.57 3.07 19.05
CA LYS A 221 3.35 4.05 18.29
C LYS A 221 4.78 4.23 18.85
N SER A 222 4.98 4.09 20.17
CA SER A 222 6.30 4.18 20.79
C SER A 222 7.25 3.05 20.39
N VAL A 223 6.74 1.82 20.29
CA VAL A 223 7.54 0.67 19.83
C VAL A 223 7.91 0.84 18.36
N ALA A 224 6.94 1.21 17.52
CA ALA A 224 7.21 1.50 16.11
C ALA A 224 8.21 2.65 15.93
N GLN A 225 8.14 3.69 16.75
CA GLN A 225 9.11 4.79 16.73
C GLN A 225 10.53 4.31 17.06
N THR A 226 10.68 3.38 18.00
CA THR A 226 12.00 2.82 18.33
C THR A 226 12.63 2.08 17.13
N LEU A 227 11.80 1.42 16.31
CA LEU A 227 12.26 0.77 15.08
C LEU A 227 12.57 1.79 13.98
N ALA A 228 11.77 2.85 13.86
CA ALA A 228 12.04 3.97 12.95
C ALA A 228 13.36 4.67 13.28
N ASP A 229 13.64 4.90 14.56
CA ASP A 229 14.87 5.52 15.03
C ASP A 229 16.08 4.61 14.71
N ALA A 230 15.96 3.30 14.95
CA ALA A 230 17.00 2.32 14.62
C ALA A 230 17.28 2.28 13.10
N LEU A 231 16.23 2.33 12.27
CA LEU A 231 16.36 2.39 10.82
C LEU A 231 17.07 3.70 10.38
N THR A 232 16.70 4.83 10.97
CA THR A 232 17.29 6.14 10.68
C THR A 232 18.77 6.21 11.10
N GLU A 233 19.11 5.65 12.26
CA GLU A 233 20.49 5.58 12.76
C GLU A 233 21.38 4.69 11.89
N ALA A 234 20.86 3.56 11.41
CA ALA A 234 21.60 2.64 10.55
C ALA A 234 21.83 3.17 9.12
N PHE A 235 20.93 4.02 8.61
CA PHE A 235 20.98 4.58 7.23
C PHE A 235 20.85 6.10 7.22
N PRO A 236 21.81 6.83 7.84
CA PRO A 236 21.70 8.26 7.98
C PRO A 236 21.73 8.94 6.61
N ARG A 237 20.73 9.80 6.35
CA ARG A 237 20.57 10.57 5.09
C ARG A 237 20.26 9.74 3.85
N CYS A 238 19.92 8.46 3.98
CA CYS A 238 19.48 7.65 2.84
C CYS A 238 18.02 7.94 2.46
N PHE A 239 17.14 8.08 3.45
CA PHE A 239 15.71 8.36 3.26
C PHE A 239 15.11 9.00 4.53
N SER A 240 13.93 9.60 4.39
CA SER A 240 13.09 10.03 5.51
C SER A 240 12.21 8.87 5.98
N VAL A 241 12.14 8.67 7.30
CA VAL A 241 11.33 7.62 7.92
C VAL A 241 10.18 8.24 8.69
N GLU A 242 8.97 7.72 8.50
CA GLU A 242 7.80 8.06 9.30
C GLU A 242 7.13 6.81 9.88
N VAL A 243 6.34 6.99 10.94
CA VAL A 243 5.56 5.93 11.56
C VAL A 243 4.07 6.22 11.37
N GLY A 244 3.40 5.31 10.68
CA GLY A 244 2.00 5.41 10.30
C GLY A 244 1.80 5.53 8.81
N GLY A 245 0.59 5.20 8.38
CA GLY A 245 -0.03 5.79 7.21
C GLY A 245 -0.89 6.95 7.67
#